data_AF-A0A8T7H6Q0-F1
#
_entry.id   AF-A0A8T7H6Q0-F1
#
_cell.length_a   1.000
_cell.length_b   1.000
_cell.length_c   1.000
_cell.angle_alpha   90.00
_cell.angle_beta   90.00
_cell.angle_gamma   90.00
#
_symmetry.space_group_name_H-M   'P 1'
#
loop_
_entity.id
_entity.type
_entity.pdbx_description
1 polymer ?
#
loop_
_entity_poly.entity_id
_entity_poly.type
_entity_poly.pdbx_seq_one_letter_code
_entity_poly.pdbx_strand_id
1 'polypeptide(L)'
;MRRGQINLIAEITAFAEEYESILARYHKYTMDDLDRIEGECRRLQDEARRKEAWGIADELARLEYLIDRAKAMKAKRMSEERSSGSSG
;
A
#
# COMPACT_ATOMS: atom_id res chain seq x y z
N MET A 1 11.76 25.10 -1.21
CA MET A 1 11.74 23.70 -1.68
C MET A 1 12.30 23.65 -3.11
N ARG A 2 13.18 22.68 -3.43
CA ARG A 2 13.66 22.46 -4.81
C ARG A 2 12.52 21.82 -5.63
N ARG A 3 12.39 22.17 -6.92
CA ARG A 3 11.29 21.70 -7.81
C ARG A 3 11.09 20.16 -7.80
N GLY A 4 12.16 19.38 -7.66
CA GLY A 4 12.07 17.92 -7.52
C GLY A 4 11.49 17.41 -6.19
N GLN A 5 11.62 18.16 -5.10
CA GLN A 5 11.00 17.80 -3.80
C GLN A 5 9.48 18.03 -3.83
N ILE A 6 9.02 19.07 -4.54
CA ILE A 6 7.60 19.37 -4.72
C ILE A 6 6.93 18.26 -5.55
N ASN A 7 7.57 17.82 -6.65
CA ASN A 7 7.04 16.74 -7.46
C ASN A 7 6.92 15.43 -6.68
N LEU A 8 7.93 15.10 -5.86
CA LEU A 8 7.89 13.90 -5.02
C LEU A 8 6.75 13.96 -3.99
N ILE A 9 6.56 15.09 -3.31
CA ILE A 9 5.47 15.23 -2.34
C ILE A 9 4.10 15.07 -3.04
N ALA A 10 3.93 15.65 -4.23
CA ALA A 10 2.70 15.52 -5.00
C ALA A 10 2.44 14.07 -5.45
N GLU A 11 3.48 13.36 -5.92
CA GLU A 11 3.39 11.94 -6.28
C GLU A 11 2.98 11.09 -5.08
N ILE A 12 3.60 11.31 -3.93
CA ILE A 12 3.28 10.58 -2.70
C ILE A 12 1.85 10.88 -2.23
N THR A 13 1.43 12.14 -2.28
CA THR A 13 0.07 12.53 -1.87
C THR A 13 -0.96 11.83 -2.74
N ALA A 14 -0.79 11.86 -4.06
CA ALA A 14 -1.69 11.18 -4.99
C ALA A 14 -1.72 9.66 -4.75
N PHE A 15 -0.56 9.05 -4.49
CA PHE A 15 -0.48 7.63 -4.15
C PHE A 15 -1.21 7.30 -2.84
N ALA A 16 -1.06 8.13 -1.81
CA ALA A 16 -1.74 7.97 -0.54
C ALA A 16 -3.27 8.11 -0.68
N GLU A 17 -3.75 9.12 -1.41
CA GLU A 17 -5.18 9.32 -1.68
C GLU A 17 -5.79 8.16 -2.49
N GLU A 18 -5.05 7.60 -3.45
CA GLU A 18 -5.54 6.46 -4.24
C GLU A 18 -5.75 5.20 -3.37
N TYR A 19 -4.88 4.98 -2.39
CA TYR A 19 -4.84 3.74 -1.60
C TYR A 19 -5.23 3.90 -0.13
N GLU A 20 -5.63 5.08 0.36
CA GLU A 20 -6.06 5.28 1.77
C GLU A 20 -7.23 4.35 2.14
N SER A 21 -8.08 4.04 1.18
CA SER A 21 -9.27 3.20 1.32
C SER A 21 -9.01 1.73 0.94
N ILE A 22 -7.74 1.30 0.86
CA ILE A 22 -7.38 -0.05 0.39
C ILE A 22 -8.02 -1.15 1.23
N LEU A 23 -8.19 -0.94 2.54
CA LEU A 23 -8.88 -1.92 3.40
C LEU A 23 -10.33 -2.16 2.99
N ALA A 24 -11.07 -1.14 2.58
CA ALA A 24 -12.45 -1.30 2.13
C ALA A 24 -12.54 -1.96 0.74
N ARG A 25 -11.47 -1.84 -0.05
CA ARG A 25 -11.41 -2.29 -1.44
C ARG A 25 -10.52 -3.52 -1.65
N TYR A 26 -9.98 -4.12 -0.60
CA TYR A 26 -8.99 -5.20 -0.66
C TYR A 26 -9.42 -6.39 -1.53
N HIS A 27 -10.72 -6.67 -1.59
CA HIS A 27 -11.29 -7.74 -2.40
C HIS A 27 -11.07 -7.53 -3.91
N LYS A 28 -10.94 -6.27 -4.37
CA LYS A 28 -10.72 -5.90 -5.77
C LYS A 28 -9.28 -6.15 -6.24
N TYR A 29 -8.33 -6.21 -5.30
CA TYR A 29 -6.92 -6.43 -5.60
C TYR A 29 -6.58 -7.91 -5.49
N THR A 30 -5.73 -8.40 -6.38
CA THR A 30 -5.06 -9.69 -6.21
C THR A 30 -3.95 -9.58 -5.15
N MET A 31 -3.40 -10.72 -4.71
CA MET A 31 -2.25 -10.68 -3.81
C MET A 31 -1.03 -10.03 -4.49
N ASP A 32 -0.87 -10.22 -5.80
CA ASP A 32 0.19 -9.62 -6.61
C ASP A 32 0.02 -8.10 -6.71
N ASP A 33 -1.21 -7.61 -6.93
CA ASP A 33 -1.50 -6.17 -6.91
C ASP A 33 -1.12 -5.55 -5.56
N LEU A 34 -1.48 -6.20 -4.44
CA LEU A 34 -1.15 -5.71 -3.10
C LEU A 34 0.37 -5.71 -2.85
N ASP A 35 1.10 -6.70 -3.37
CA ASP A 35 2.56 -6.77 -3.27
C ASP A 35 3.23 -5.65 -4.09
N ARG A 36 2.72 -5.39 -5.29
CA ARG A 36 3.18 -4.29 -6.14
C ARG A 36 2.94 -2.92 -5.48
N ILE A 37 1.76 -2.72 -4.87
CA ILE A 37 1.43 -1.48 -4.15
C ILE A 37 2.35 -1.31 -2.93
N GLU A 38 2.62 -2.38 -2.17
CA GLU A 38 3.59 -2.35 -1.07
C GLU A 38 5.00 -1.97 -1.55
N GLY A 39 5.45 -2.55 -2.67
CA GLY A 39 6.74 -2.24 -3.28
C GLY A 39 6.89 -0.77 -3.67
N GLU A 40 5.88 -0.19 -4.33
CA GLU A 40 5.88 1.24 -4.66
C GLU A 40 5.81 2.12 -3.41
N CYS A 41 5.02 1.74 -2.40
CA CYS A 41 4.97 2.45 -1.12
C CYS A 41 6.35 2.52 -0.46
N ARG A 42 7.08 1.40 -0.41
CA ARG A 42 8.46 1.34 0.13
C ARG A 42 9.44 2.17 -0.68
N ARG A 43 9.36 2.11 -2.01
CA ARG A 43 10.19 2.93 -2.90
C ARG A 43 9.99 4.42 -2.63
N LEU A 44 8.74 4.87 -2.51
CA LEU A 44 8.39 6.25 -2.20
C LEU A 44 8.86 6.67 -0.80
N GLN A 45 8.78 5.79 0.20
CA GLN A 45 9.31 6.05 1.54
C GLN A 45 10.82 6.27 1.52
N ASP A 46 11.56 5.40 0.83
CA ASP A 46 13.01 5.50 0.73
C ASP A 46 13.42 6.79 0.02
N GLU A 47 12.71 7.16 -1.05
CA GLU A 47 12.96 8.42 -1.77
C GLU A 47 12.62 9.65 -0.93
N ALA A 48 11.51 9.63 -0.18
CA ALA A 48 11.14 10.68 0.77
C ALA A 48 12.21 10.88 1.85
N ARG A 49 12.73 9.77 2.42
CA ARG A 49 13.82 9.80 3.42
C ARG A 49 15.11 10.38 2.84
N ARG A 50 15.51 9.96 1.63
CA ARG A 50 16.70 10.52 0.94
C ARG A 50 16.58 12.02 0.63
N LYS A 51 15.35 12.53 0.50
CA LYS A 51 15.05 13.95 0.25
C LYS A 51 14.66 14.71 1.53
N GLU A 52 14.82 14.09 2.69
CA GLU A 52 14.52 14.63 4.03
C GLU A 52 13.06 15.12 4.18
N ALA A 53 12.13 14.51 3.44
CA ALA A 53 10.70 14.81 3.47
C ALA A 53 10.00 14.01 4.58
N TRP A 54 10.43 14.20 5.84
CA TRP A 54 10.00 13.37 6.97
C TRP A 54 8.49 13.38 7.23
N GLY A 55 7.80 14.50 6.97
CA GLY A 55 6.35 14.60 7.19
C GLY A 55 5.53 13.66 6.28
N ILE A 56 5.92 13.52 5.01
CA ILE A 56 5.21 12.65 4.07
C ILE A 56 5.64 11.18 4.20
N ALA A 57 6.82 10.93 4.77
CA ALA A 57 7.29 9.57 5.06
C ALA A 57 6.43 8.86 6.12
N ASP A 58 5.88 9.61 7.10
CA ASP A 58 4.96 9.06 8.12
C ASP A 58 3.62 8.61 7.51
N GLU A 59 3.10 9.41 6.57
CA GLU A 59 1.88 9.08 5.83
C GLU A 59 2.02 7.79 5.03
N LEU A 60 3.17 7.59 4.38
CA LEU A 60 3.48 6.35 3.68
C LEU A 60 3.66 5.16 4.64
N ALA A 61 4.22 5.35 5.83
CA ALA A 61 4.33 4.27 6.83
C ALA A 61 2.94 3.82 7.30
N ARG A 62 1.99 4.76 7.48
CA ARG A 62 0.59 4.42 7.76
C ARG A 62 -0.02 3.64 6.60
N LEU A 63 0.25 4.03 5.35
CA LEU A 63 -0.27 3.33 4.18
C LEU A 63 0.29 1.91 4.04
N GLU A 64 1.58 1.71 4.30
CA GLU A 64 2.22 0.38 4.35
C GLU A 64 1.48 -0.54 5.33
N TYR A 65 1.19 -0.06 6.54
CA TYR A 65 0.39 -0.82 7.51
C TYR A 65 -1.00 -1.22 6.99
N LEU A 66 -1.67 -0.34 6.24
CA LEU A 66 -2.97 -0.65 5.64
C LEU A 66 -2.84 -1.72 4.53
N ILE A 67 -1.78 -1.66 3.73
CA ILE A 67 -1.49 -2.66 2.69
C ILE A 67 -1.22 -4.02 3.31
N ASP A 68 -0.38 -4.10 4.35
CA ASP A 68 -0.12 -5.34 5.10
C ASP A 68 -1.41 -5.97 5.64
N ARG A 69 -2.29 -5.14 6.22
CA ARG A 69 -3.57 -5.60 6.72
C ARG A 69 -4.51 -6.05 5.59
N ALA A 70 -4.49 -5.39 4.43
CA ALA A 70 -5.22 -5.83 3.24
C ALA A 70 -4.71 -7.20 2.75
N LYS A 71 -3.39 -7.42 2.73
CA LYS A 71 -2.77 -8.72 2.40
C LYS A 71 -3.23 -9.81 3.37
N ALA A 72 -3.22 -9.54 4.67
CA ALA A 72 -3.68 -10.50 5.68
C ALA A 72 -5.17 -10.88 5.50
N MET A 73 -6.03 -9.90 5.23
CA MET A 73 -7.46 -10.14 4.98
C MET A 73 -7.69 -10.94 3.69
N LYS A 74 -6.92 -10.66 2.63
CA LYS A 74 -6.98 -11.42 1.37
C LYS A 74 -6.52 -12.86 1.58
N ALA A 75 -5.40 -13.06 2.28
CA ALA A 75 -4.84 -14.38 2.57
C ALA A 75 -5.81 -15.24 3.39
N LYS A 76 -6.42 -14.67 4.44
CA LYS A 76 -7.45 -15.36 5.23
C LYS A 76 -8.60 -15.84 4.34
N ARG A 77 -9.13 -14.95 3.49
CA ARG A 77 -10.26 -15.27 2.61
C ARG A 77 -9.91 -16.36 1.59
N MET A 78 -8.71 -16.32 1.00
CA MET A 78 -8.23 -17.38 0.09
C MET A 78 -8.08 -18.73 0.81
N SER A 79 -7.69 -18.73 2.09
CA SER A 79 -7.62 -19.95 2.90
C SER A 79 -9.02 -20.53 3.15
N GLU A 80 -9.99 -19.68 3.51
CA GLU A 80 -11.39 -20.09 3.75
C GLU A 80 -12.04 -20.68 2.49
N GLU A 81 -11.81 -20.07 1.32
CA GLU A 81 -12.29 -20.57 0.03
C GLU A 81 -11.72 -21.96 -0.31
N ARG A 82 -10.43 -22.19 -0.03
CA ARG A 82 -9.78 -23.51 -0.24
C ARG A 82 -10.30 -24.58 0.71
N SER A 83 -10.58 -24.23 1.97
CA SER A 83 -11.13 -25.17 2.95
C SER A 83 -12.57 -25.57 2.65
N SER A 84 -13.37 -24.67 2.09
CA SER A 84 -14.78 -24.94 1.74
C SER A 84 -14.96 -25.78 0.45
N GLY A 85 -13.89 -25.96 -0.35
CA GLY A 85 -13.91 -26.76 -1.58
C GLY A 85 -13.66 -28.26 -1.39
N SER A 86 -13.41 -28.72 -0.16
CA SER A 86 -13.22 -30.14 0.16
C SER A 86 -14.48 -30.72 0.82
N SER A 87 -15.56 -30.79 0.04
CA SER A 87 -16.80 -31.49 0.36
C SER A 87 -17.50 -31.77 -0.97
N GLY A 88 -17.13 -32.86 -1.62
CA GLY A 88 -17.63 -33.28 -2.93
C GLY A 88 -16.86 -34.46 -3.46
#